data_AF-A0A8T5HPN3-F1
#
_entry.id   AF-A0A8T5HPN3-F1
#
_cell.length_a   1.000
_cell.length_b   1.000
_cell.length_c   1.000
_cell.angle_alpha   90.00
_cell.angle_beta   90.00
_cell.angle_gamma   90.00
#
_symmetry.space_group_name_H-M   'P 1'
#
loop_
_entity.id
_entity.type
_entity.pdbx_description
1 polymer ?
#
loop_
_entity_poly.entity_id
_entity_poly.type
_entity_poly.pdbx_seq_one_letter_code
_entity_poly.pdbx_strand_id
1 'polypeptide(L)'
;MAFYHEMGSAFLEILKAPFKDASAMWVLAPIIIIWVILIIYFDTHKKEELGWNTALGNGISLFWINVDLMRYMFSNSFANFTWSKFLIVLFVLAYAGFITYISFSHKFSPRITYMLAYPTPIYFLAFMAIIWVYGGLHFSIWVIIDLILMYGIIELITLILRKTLPESPKDEEENSNSSSSSDFGSSSDSSSNDSDDLSDLKL
;
A
#
# COMPACT_ATOMS: atom_id res chain seq x y z
N MET A 1 -35.95 4.77 9.39
CA MET A 1 -35.90 3.56 8.54
C MET A 1 -35.17 3.81 7.23
N ALA A 2 -35.52 4.83 6.43
CA ALA A 2 -34.87 5.13 5.15
C ALA A 2 -33.33 5.07 5.18
N PHE A 3 -32.67 5.73 6.14
CA PHE A 3 -31.21 5.74 6.31
C PHE A 3 -30.55 4.34 6.21
N TYR A 4 -31.05 3.36 6.96
CA TYR A 4 -30.48 2.00 6.97
C TYR A 4 -30.71 1.25 5.65
N HIS A 5 -31.78 1.58 4.93
CA HIS A 5 -32.07 1.01 3.63
C HIS A 5 -31.12 1.56 2.56
N GLU A 6 -30.93 2.89 2.51
CA GLU A 6 -29.97 3.53 1.60
C GLU A 6 -28.55 2.97 1.81
N MET A 7 -28.04 3.01 3.05
CA MET A 7 -26.71 2.53 3.44
C MET A 7 -26.55 1.01 3.14
N GLY A 8 -27.54 0.19 3.49
CA GLY A 8 -27.51 -1.24 3.18
C GLY A 8 -27.50 -1.52 1.67
N SER A 9 -28.18 -0.69 0.88
CA SER A 9 -28.24 -0.83 -0.57
C SER A 9 -26.95 -0.41 -1.28
N ALA A 10 -26.31 0.67 -0.83
CA ALA A 10 -25.05 1.17 -1.37
C ALA A 10 -23.86 0.27 -0.97
N PHE A 11 -23.84 -0.26 0.25
CA PHE A 11 -22.89 -1.31 0.65
C PHE A 11 -23.00 -2.57 -0.22
N LEU A 12 -24.23 -3.03 -0.49
CA LEU A 12 -24.47 -4.14 -1.42
C LEU A 12 -24.15 -3.79 -2.88
N GLU A 13 -24.24 -2.51 -3.28
CA GLU A 13 -23.78 -2.06 -4.59
C GLU A 13 -22.27 -2.23 -4.71
N ILE A 14 -21.50 -1.76 -3.71
CA ILE A 14 -20.03 -1.87 -3.66
C ILE A 14 -19.58 -3.33 -3.73
N LEU A 15 -20.18 -4.23 -2.94
CA LEU A 15 -19.81 -5.65 -2.97
C LEU A 15 -20.13 -6.34 -4.31
N LYS A 16 -21.17 -5.89 -5.02
CA LYS A 16 -21.55 -6.43 -6.34
C LYS A 16 -20.79 -5.78 -7.49
N ALA A 17 -20.22 -4.59 -7.28
CA ALA A 17 -19.63 -3.77 -8.32
C ALA A 17 -18.48 -4.44 -9.12
N PRO A 18 -17.56 -5.24 -8.51
CA PRO A 18 -16.56 -6.01 -9.26
C PRO A 18 -17.16 -6.97 -10.30
N PHE A 19 -18.36 -7.48 -10.03
CA PHE A 19 -19.02 -8.52 -10.82
C PHE A 19 -20.00 -7.96 -11.87
N LYS A 20 -20.15 -6.63 -11.97
CA LYS A 20 -21.01 -5.98 -12.98
C LYS A 20 -20.40 -6.00 -14.38
N ASP A 21 -19.07 -5.96 -14.49
CA ASP A 21 -18.33 -6.07 -15.76
C ASP A 21 -17.17 -7.07 -15.59
N ALA A 22 -17.19 -8.17 -16.36
CA ALA A 22 -16.12 -9.16 -16.35
C ALA A 22 -14.75 -8.59 -16.78
N SER A 23 -14.75 -7.50 -17.56
CA SER A 23 -13.54 -6.76 -17.95
C SER A 23 -12.83 -6.15 -16.74
N ALA A 24 -13.60 -5.67 -15.73
CA ALA A 24 -13.04 -5.13 -14.50
C ALA A 24 -12.30 -6.21 -13.69
N MET A 25 -12.80 -7.45 -13.69
CA MET A 25 -12.19 -8.56 -12.97
C MET A 25 -10.78 -8.92 -13.48
N TRP A 26 -10.50 -8.74 -14.77
CA TRP A 26 -9.15 -8.95 -15.32
C TRP A 26 -8.11 -7.96 -14.77
N VAL A 27 -8.54 -6.75 -14.41
CA VAL A 27 -7.70 -5.76 -13.74
C VAL A 27 -7.72 -5.95 -12.22
N LEU A 28 -8.88 -6.22 -11.61
CA LEU A 28 -9.04 -6.36 -10.16
C LEU A 28 -8.35 -7.61 -9.60
N ALA A 29 -8.44 -8.76 -10.27
CA ALA A 29 -7.92 -10.02 -9.75
C ALA A 29 -6.42 -9.98 -9.36
N PRO A 30 -5.47 -9.56 -10.23
CA PRO A 30 -4.07 -9.45 -9.83
C PRO A 30 -3.86 -8.45 -8.69
N ILE A 31 -4.64 -7.37 -8.64
CA ILE A 31 -4.52 -6.34 -7.59
C ILE A 31 -5.00 -6.86 -6.23
N ILE A 32 -6.12 -7.57 -6.18
CA ILE A 32 -6.61 -8.24 -4.96
C ILE A 32 -5.61 -9.30 -4.49
N ILE A 33 -5.04 -10.08 -5.41
CA ILE A 33 -4.02 -11.10 -5.08
C ILE A 33 -2.78 -10.45 -4.47
N ILE A 34 -2.21 -9.42 -5.11
CA ILE A 34 -1.03 -8.69 -4.60
C ILE A 34 -1.33 -8.06 -3.23
N TRP A 35 -2.50 -7.44 -3.07
CA TRP A 35 -2.90 -6.80 -1.83
C TRP A 35 -3.01 -7.80 -0.66
N VAL A 36 -3.69 -8.93 -0.88
CA VAL A 36 -3.84 -10.00 0.14
C VAL A 36 -2.49 -10.62 0.48
N ILE A 37 -1.63 -10.89 -0.51
CA ILE A 37 -0.28 -11.42 -0.28
C ILE A 37 0.54 -10.44 0.57
N LEU A 38 0.51 -9.14 0.27
CA LEU A 38 1.28 -8.14 1.01
C LEU A 38 0.76 -7.93 2.44
N ILE A 39 -0.56 -7.99 2.67
CA ILE A 39 -1.12 -8.00 4.04
C ILE A 39 -0.56 -9.18 4.82
N ILE A 40 -0.72 -10.41 4.30
CA ILE A 40 -0.27 -11.63 4.97
C ILE A 40 1.25 -11.60 5.21
N TYR A 41 2.02 -11.10 4.24
CA TYR A 41 3.47 -10.98 4.33
C TYR A 41 3.91 -10.11 5.52
N PHE A 42 3.40 -8.87 5.60
CA PHE A 42 3.77 -7.92 6.65
C PHE A 42 3.18 -8.26 8.02
N ASP A 43 2.02 -8.91 8.08
CA ASP A 43 1.45 -9.40 9.34
C ASP A 43 2.18 -10.65 9.89
N THR A 44 2.84 -11.43 9.01
CA THR A 44 3.69 -12.57 9.41
C THR A 44 5.08 -12.11 9.84
N HIS A 45 5.71 -11.22 9.08
CA HIS A 45 7.06 -10.71 9.32
C HIS A 45 7.02 -9.36 10.04
N LYS A 46 6.49 -9.33 11.26
CA LYS A 46 6.18 -8.08 11.99
C LYS A 46 7.42 -7.22 12.32
N LYS A 47 8.62 -7.80 12.24
CA LYS A 47 9.92 -7.09 12.35
C LYS A 47 10.36 -6.40 11.06
N GLU A 48 9.85 -6.82 9.90
CA GLU A 48 10.17 -6.18 8.62
C GLU A 48 9.36 -4.89 8.45
N GLU A 49 10.01 -3.74 8.66
CA GLU A 49 9.42 -2.46 8.29
C GLU A 49 9.24 -2.36 6.77
N LEU A 50 8.22 -1.63 6.33
CA LEU A 50 7.95 -1.39 4.92
C LEU A 50 9.10 -0.59 4.29
N GLY A 51 10.04 -1.26 3.63
CA GLY A 51 11.22 -0.60 3.06
C GLY A 51 10.91 0.28 1.84
N TRP A 52 11.88 1.13 1.48
CA TRP A 52 11.84 1.99 0.29
C TRP A 52 11.50 1.25 -1.02
N ASN A 53 12.01 0.01 -1.19
CA ASN A 53 11.69 -0.82 -2.35
C ASN A 53 10.20 -1.19 -2.41
N THR A 54 9.58 -1.49 -1.28
CA THR A 54 8.14 -1.78 -1.19
C THR A 54 7.32 -0.52 -1.41
N ALA A 55 7.71 0.61 -0.80
CA ALA A 55 7.05 1.90 -1.02
C ALA A 55 7.07 2.31 -2.51
N LEU A 56 8.22 2.14 -3.16
CA LEU A 56 8.41 2.36 -4.59
C LEU A 56 7.57 1.38 -5.44
N GLY A 57 7.60 0.09 -5.11
CA GLY A 57 6.81 -0.94 -5.80
C GLY A 57 5.30 -0.71 -5.70
N ASN A 58 4.80 -0.29 -4.55
CA ASN A 58 3.40 0.07 -4.33
C ASN A 58 3.02 1.35 -5.12
N GLY A 59 3.90 2.37 -5.13
CA GLY A 59 3.72 3.58 -5.93
C GLY A 59 3.67 3.30 -7.44
N ILE A 60 4.62 2.51 -7.96
CA ILE A 60 4.65 2.06 -9.35
C ILE A 60 3.42 1.21 -9.68
N SER A 61 2.99 0.36 -8.75
CA SER A 61 1.78 -0.47 -8.91
C SER A 61 0.55 0.38 -9.14
N LEU A 62 0.30 1.36 -8.25
CA LEU A 62 -0.81 2.30 -8.42
C LEU A 62 -0.69 3.13 -9.69
N PHE A 63 0.54 3.49 -10.10
CA PHE A 63 0.78 4.28 -11.30
C PHE A 63 0.37 3.52 -12.57
N TRP A 64 0.86 2.30 -12.79
CA TRP A 64 0.53 1.54 -14.01
C TRP A 64 -0.96 1.20 -14.10
N ILE A 65 -1.61 0.90 -12.97
CA ILE A 65 -3.06 0.67 -12.92
C ILE A 65 -3.81 1.89 -13.44
N ASN A 66 -3.46 3.10 -12.98
CA ASN A 66 -4.14 4.31 -13.42
C ASN A 66 -3.82 4.67 -14.90
N VAL A 67 -2.63 4.33 -15.40
CA VAL A 67 -2.34 4.41 -16.85
C VAL A 67 -3.25 3.47 -17.65
N ASP A 68 -3.49 2.24 -17.18
CA ASP A 68 -4.43 1.31 -17.82
C ASP A 68 -5.88 1.82 -17.77
N LEU A 69 -6.30 2.42 -16.65
CA LEU A 69 -7.62 3.06 -16.55
C LEU A 69 -7.77 4.24 -17.51
N MET A 70 -6.73 5.06 -17.72
CA MET A 70 -6.73 6.07 -18.78
C MET A 70 -6.86 5.44 -20.17
N ARG A 71 -6.10 4.39 -20.45
CA ARG A 71 -6.19 3.63 -21.71
C ARG A 71 -7.62 3.11 -21.95
N TYR A 72 -8.26 2.55 -20.93
CA TYR A 72 -9.65 2.06 -21.01
C TYR A 72 -10.65 3.20 -21.29
N MET A 73 -10.54 4.34 -20.60
CA MET A 73 -11.42 5.51 -20.83
C MET A 73 -11.30 6.07 -22.24
N PHE A 74 -10.09 6.11 -22.80
CA PHE A 74 -9.80 6.64 -24.14
C PHE A 74 -9.95 5.61 -25.27
N SER A 75 -10.15 4.33 -24.95
CA SER A 75 -10.47 3.28 -25.92
C SER A 75 -11.86 3.45 -26.53
N ASN A 76 -12.15 2.69 -27.60
CA ASN A 76 -13.48 2.58 -28.21
C ASN A 76 -14.14 3.94 -28.51
N SER A 77 -13.40 4.85 -29.16
CA SER A 77 -13.86 6.20 -29.50
C SER A 77 -14.41 6.99 -28.30
N PHE A 78 -13.73 6.92 -27.15
CA PHE A 78 -14.07 7.61 -25.91
C PHE A 78 -15.41 7.16 -25.28
N ALA A 79 -15.98 6.00 -25.66
CA ALA A 79 -17.27 5.52 -25.15
C ALA A 79 -17.33 5.38 -23.61
N ASN A 80 -16.19 5.13 -22.97
CA ASN A 80 -16.07 5.00 -21.51
C ASN A 80 -15.67 6.30 -20.80
N PHE A 81 -15.36 7.37 -21.56
CA PHE A 81 -14.86 8.63 -21.03
C PHE A 81 -15.97 9.45 -20.36
N THR A 82 -15.68 9.96 -19.16
CA THR A 82 -16.41 11.08 -18.55
C THR A 82 -15.43 11.95 -17.77
N TRP A 83 -15.71 13.24 -17.66
CA TRP A 83 -14.84 14.17 -16.94
C TRP A 83 -14.63 13.81 -15.47
N SER A 84 -15.64 13.27 -14.79
CA SER A 84 -15.52 12.80 -13.40
C SER A 84 -14.57 11.61 -13.26
N LYS A 85 -14.73 10.57 -14.10
CA LYS A 85 -13.80 9.43 -14.15
C LYS A 85 -12.37 9.91 -14.43
N PHE A 86 -12.20 10.79 -15.42
CA PHE A 86 -10.90 11.31 -15.82
C PHE A 86 -10.20 12.10 -14.71
N LEU A 87 -10.89 13.02 -14.04
CA LEU A 87 -10.31 13.83 -12.96
C LEU A 87 -9.89 12.99 -11.75
N ILE A 88 -10.68 11.96 -11.40
CA ILE A 88 -10.34 11.03 -10.31
C ILE A 88 -9.11 10.20 -10.66
N VAL A 89 -9.08 9.58 -11.85
CA VAL A 89 -7.91 8.81 -12.31
C VAL A 89 -6.66 9.69 -12.41
N LEU A 90 -6.79 10.93 -12.90
CA LEU A 90 -5.68 11.89 -12.96
C LEU A 90 -5.16 12.26 -11.56
N PHE A 91 -6.04 12.45 -10.59
CA PHE A 91 -5.65 12.70 -9.19
C PHE A 91 -4.93 11.50 -8.57
N VAL A 92 -5.46 10.28 -8.73
CA VAL A 92 -4.84 9.06 -8.20
C VAL A 92 -3.52 8.76 -8.93
N LEU A 93 -3.41 9.03 -10.23
CA LEU A 93 -2.16 8.94 -10.99
C LEU A 93 -1.11 9.94 -10.49
N ALA A 94 -1.50 11.18 -10.22
CA ALA A 94 -0.63 12.20 -9.66
C ALA A 94 -0.14 11.80 -8.24
N TYR A 95 -1.03 11.24 -7.42
CA TYR A 95 -0.67 10.67 -6.12
C TYR A 95 0.33 9.51 -6.27
N ALA A 96 0.08 8.56 -7.17
CA ALA A 96 0.99 7.45 -7.44
C ALA A 96 2.38 7.92 -7.92
N GLY A 97 2.42 8.92 -8.80
CA GLY A 97 3.65 9.57 -9.24
C GLY A 97 4.38 10.28 -8.10
N PHE A 98 3.66 10.94 -7.19
CA PHE A 98 4.22 11.53 -5.98
C PHE A 98 4.84 10.47 -5.05
N ILE A 99 4.12 9.39 -4.74
CA ILE A 99 4.64 8.28 -3.92
C ILE A 99 5.87 7.64 -4.56
N THR A 100 5.84 7.39 -5.86
CA THR A 100 6.98 6.88 -6.63
C THR A 100 8.18 7.83 -6.52
N TYR A 101 7.98 9.14 -6.70
CA TYR A 101 9.03 10.15 -6.61
C TYR A 101 9.66 10.25 -5.21
N ILE A 102 8.86 10.32 -4.14
CA ILE A 102 9.41 10.43 -2.77
C ILE A 102 10.11 9.13 -2.35
N SER A 103 9.62 7.97 -2.81
CA SER A 103 10.23 6.66 -2.52
C SER A 103 11.54 6.47 -3.27
N PHE A 104 11.61 6.88 -4.54
CA PHE A 104 12.86 6.83 -5.32
C PHE A 104 13.90 7.84 -4.81
N SER A 105 13.49 9.07 -4.51
CA SER A 105 14.41 10.16 -4.14
C SER A 105 14.83 10.16 -2.67
N HIS A 106 14.21 9.34 -1.82
CA HIS A 106 14.51 9.23 -0.38
C HIS A 106 14.47 10.58 0.39
N LYS A 107 13.78 11.60 -0.16
CA LYS A 107 13.76 12.98 0.36
C LYS A 107 12.88 13.21 1.59
N PHE A 108 11.97 12.30 1.88
CA PHE A 108 11.01 12.41 2.99
C PHE A 108 11.41 11.48 4.14
N SER A 109 10.92 11.75 5.35
CA SER A 109 11.13 10.83 6.47
C SER A 109 10.51 9.46 6.17
N PRO A 110 11.21 8.33 6.43
CA PRO A 110 10.70 6.98 6.16
C PRO A 110 9.26 6.78 6.67
N ARG A 111 9.00 7.16 7.93
CA ARG A 111 7.68 7.04 8.58
C ARG A 111 6.51 7.65 7.79
N ILE A 112 6.70 8.81 7.17
CA ILE A 112 5.65 9.46 6.37
C ILE A 112 5.51 8.76 5.02
N THR A 113 6.62 8.48 4.32
CA THR A 113 6.59 7.75 3.04
C THR A 113 5.90 6.40 3.19
N TYR A 114 6.25 5.64 4.23
CA TYR A 114 5.75 4.28 4.45
C TYR A 114 4.28 4.27 4.87
N MET A 115 3.82 5.27 5.63
CA MET A 115 2.40 5.44 5.94
C MET A 115 1.56 5.72 4.68
N LEU A 116 2.08 6.56 3.77
CA LEU A 116 1.38 6.89 2.52
C LEU A 116 1.44 5.75 1.48
N ALA A 117 2.53 4.99 1.46
CA ALA A 117 2.79 3.89 0.54
C ALA A 117 2.39 2.51 1.10
N TYR A 118 1.66 2.46 2.22
CA TYR A 118 1.24 1.20 2.84
C TYR A 118 0.29 0.41 1.91
N PRO A 119 0.30 -0.94 1.89
CA PRO A 119 -0.51 -1.72 0.95
C PRO A 119 -2.00 -1.40 1.02
N THR A 120 -2.58 -1.29 2.23
CA THR A 120 -4.02 -1.05 2.41
C THR A 120 -4.54 0.20 1.70
N PRO A 121 -4.05 1.43 1.96
CA PRO A 121 -4.52 2.62 1.24
C PRO A 121 -4.21 2.56 -0.26
N ILE A 122 -3.05 2.04 -0.66
CA ILE A 122 -2.64 1.96 -2.06
C ILE A 122 -3.59 1.07 -2.88
N TYR A 123 -3.81 -0.16 -2.43
CA TYR A 123 -4.62 -1.13 -3.20
C TYR A 123 -6.12 -0.93 -3.01
N PHE A 124 -6.57 -0.34 -1.89
CA PHE A 124 -7.93 0.17 -1.76
C PHE A 124 -8.22 1.30 -2.76
N LEU A 125 -7.32 2.29 -2.90
CA LEU A 125 -7.46 3.36 -3.91
C LEU A 125 -7.45 2.80 -5.33
N ALA A 126 -6.61 1.81 -5.63
CA ALA A 126 -6.61 1.11 -6.91
C ALA A 126 -7.95 0.41 -7.20
N PHE A 127 -8.43 -0.42 -6.26
CA PHE A 127 -9.73 -1.12 -6.33
C PHE A 127 -10.87 -0.12 -6.60
N MET A 128 -10.87 1.00 -5.90
CA MET A 128 -11.86 2.06 -6.06
C MET A 128 -11.82 2.74 -7.42
N ALA A 129 -10.63 3.11 -7.90
CA ALA A 129 -10.46 3.72 -9.22
C ALA A 129 -10.92 2.76 -10.33
N ILE A 130 -10.58 1.46 -10.24
CA ILE A 130 -10.96 0.45 -11.23
C ILE A 130 -12.49 0.32 -11.28
N ILE A 131 -13.15 0.01 -10.17
CA ILE A 131 -14.60 -0.21 -10.13
C ILE A 131 -15.36 1.00 -10.64
N TRP A 132 -14.92 2.20 -10.28
CA TRP A 132 -15.51 3.45 -10.75
C TRP A 132 -15.39 3.61 -12.27
N VAL A 133 -14.20 3.41 -12.83
CA VAL A 133 -13.94 3.60 -14.26
C VAL A 133 -14.71 2.60 -15.12
N TYR A 134 -14.81 1.35 -14.67
CA TYR A 134 -15.62 0.30 -15.30
C TYR A 134 -17.14 0.44 -15.03
N GLY A 135 -17.59 1.53 -14.38
CA GLY A 135 -19.02 1.82 -14.19
C GLY A 135 -19.72 0.94 -13.16
N GLY A 136 -18.96 0.28 -12.28
CA GLY A 136 -19.49 -0.58 -11.23
C GLY A 136 -20.21 0.18 -10.11
N LEU A 137 -19.99 1.48 -9.97
CA LEU A 137 -20.53 2.32 -8.89
C LEU A 137 -21.15 3.62 -9.39
N HIS A 138 -22.30 3.99 -8.82
CA HIS A 138 -22.87 5.33 -8.95
C HIS A 138 -22.40 6.21 -7.79
N PHE A 139 -21.89 7.41 -8.06
CA PHE A 139 -21.43 8.28 -6.98
C PHE A 139 -22.60 8.93 -6.24
N SER A 140 -22.74 8.58 -4.97
CA SER A 140 -23.63 9.23 -4.02
C SER A 140 -22.89 9.46 -2.70
N ILE A 141 -23.39 10.36 -1.87
CA ILE A 141 -22.85 10.57 -0.52
C ILE A 141 -22.91 9.28 0.32
N TRP A 142 -23.91 8.43 0.09
CA TRP A 142 -24.05 7.13 0.75
C TRP A 142 -22.92 6.18 0.36
N VAL A 143 -22.59 6.09 -0.94
CA VAL A 143 -21.43 5.32 -1.41
C VAL A 143 -20.14 5.85 -0.77
N ILE A 144 -19.93 7.17 -0.64
CA ILE A 144 -18.74 7.70 0.06
C ILE A 144 -18.68 7.22 1.52
N ILE A 145 -19.81 7.27 2.25
CA ILE A 145 -19.90 6.81 3.64
C ILE A 145 -19.61 5.31 3.74
N ASP A 146 -20.21 4.49 2.88
CA ASP A 146 -20.01 3.04 2.87
C ASP A 146 -18.59 2.64 2.47
N LEU A 147 -17.91 3.44 1.65
CA LEU A 147 -16.50 3.23 1.32
C LEU A 147 -15.58 3.54 2.50
N ILE A 148 -15.86 4.59 3.26
CA ILE A 148 -15.14 4.89 4.52
C ILE A 148 -15.40 3.77 5.54
N LEU A 149 -16.64 3.28 5.64
CA LEU A 149 -17.00 2.16 6.50
C LEU A 149 -16.30 0.86 6.06
N MET A 150 -16.28 0.55 4.77
CA MET A 150 -15.61 -0.61 4.20
C MET A 150 -14.09 -0.56 4.42
N TYR A 151 -13.47 0.62 4.27
CA TYR A 151 -12.06 0.82 4.64
C TYR A 151 -11.81 0.48 6.11
N GLY A 152 -12.67 1.00 7.02
CA GLY A 152 -12.59 0.68 8.45
C GLY A 152 -12.80 -0.81 8.78
N ILE A 153 -13.67 -1.50 8.04
CA ILE A 153 -13.86 -2.96 8.16
C ILE A 153 -12.62 -3.71 7.69
N ILE A 154 -11.98 -3.29 6.60
CA ILE A 154 -10.75 -3.91 6.09
C ILE A 154 -9.60 -3.73 7.10
N GLU A 155 -9.41 -2.52 7.64
CA GLU A 155 -8.42 -2.28 8.71
C GLU A 155 -8.71 -3.13 9.95
N LEU A 156 -9.99 -3.29 10.36
CA LEU A 156 -10.36 -4.16 11.46
C LEU A 156 -10.03 -5.63 11.18
N ILE A 157 -10.24 -6.12 9.96
CA ILE A 157 -9.86 -7.47 9.54
C ILE A 157 -8.34 -7.65 9.60
N THR A 158 -7.56 -6.70 9.09
CA THR A 158 -6.08 -6.72 9.17
C THR A 158 -5.59 -6.76 10.62
N LEU A 159 -6.20 -5.96 11.52
CA LEU A 159 -5.87 -5.99 12.95
C LEU A 159 -6.18 -7.35 13.61
N ILE A 160 -7.23 -8.04 13.17
CA ILE A 160 -7.57 -9.40 13.63
C ILE A 160 -6.55 -10.41 13.06
N LEU A 161 -6.24 -10.34 11.77
CA LEU A 161 -5.25 -11.19 11.11
C LEU A 161 -3.89 -11.11 11.82
N ARG A 162 -3.35 -9.89 12.01
CA ARG A 162 -2.10 -9.63 12.74
C ARG A 162 -2.05 -10.19 14.17
N LYS A 163 -3.21 -10.35 14.82
CA LYS A 163 -3.34 -10.96 16.15
C LYS A 163 -3.44 -12.50 16.10
N THR A 164 -3.92 -13.06 15.01
CA THR A 164 -4.12 -14.51 14.84
C THR A 164 -2.97 -15.23 14.13
N LEU A 165 -2.18 -14.53 13.32
CA LEU A 165 -1.02 -15.08 12.64
C LEU A 165 0.18 -15.21 13.60
N PRO A 166 0.83 -16.40 13.68
CA PRO A 166 2.07 -16.57 14.42
C PRO A 166 3.20 -15.78 13.76
N GLU A 167 4.19 -15.38 14.56
CA GLU A 167 5.41 -14.74 14.07
C GLU A 167 6.37 -15.76 13.45
N SER A 168 7.28 -15.30 12.60
CA SER A 168 8.20 -16.18 11.90
C SER A 168 9.25 -16.74 12.87
N PRO A 169 9.61 -18.04 12.86
CA PRO A 169 10.59 -18.60 13.79
C PRO A 169 11.96 -17.90 13.78
N LYS A 170 12.34 -17.30 12.64
CA LYS A 170 13.56 -16.47 12.54
C LYS A 170 13.53 -15.24 13.45
N ASP A 171 12.34 -14.69 13.68
CA ASP A 171 12.15 -13.55 14.56
C ASP A 171 12.33 -13.96 16.04
N GLU A 172 12.12 -15.23 16.39
CA GLU A 172 12.32 -15.79 17.73
C GLU A 172 13.81 -16.02 18.05
N GLU A 173 14.58 -16.58 17.12
CA GLU A 173 16.00 -16.92 17.34
C GLU A 173 16.89 -15.69 17.64
N GLU A 174 16.64 -14.55 16.98
CA GLU A 174 17.33 -13.28 17.27
C GLU A 174 17.07 -12.78 18.71
N ASN A 175 15.85 -12.98 19.22
CA ASN A 175 15.50 -12.56 20.58
C ASN A 175 16.19 -13.46 21.63
N SER A 176 16.34 -14.77 21.37
CA SER A 176 17.13 -15.63 22.26
C SER A 176 18.61 -15.24 22.29
N ASN A 177 19.24 -15.00 21.13
CA ASN A 177 20.68 -14.75 21.05
C ASN A 177 21.10 -13.34 21.53
N SER A 178 20.20 -12.35 21.46
CA SER A 178 20.47 -11.01 22.03
C SER A 178 20.35 -10.96 23.55
N SER A 179 19.69 -11.94 24.18
CA SER A 179 19.53 -12.02 25.64
C SER A 179 20.71 -12.68 26.39
N SER A 180 21.62 -13.35 25.67
CA SER A 180 22.67 -14.20 26.27
C SER A 180 24.09 -13.62 26.23
N SER A 181 24.27 -12.33 25.89
CA SER A 181 25.58 -11.72 25.60
C SER A 181 26.00 -10.59 26.55
N SER A 182 25.24 -10.33 27.61
CA SER A 182 25.49 -9.21 28.54
C SER A 182 26.39 -9.52 29.74
N ASP A 183 27.08 -10.66 29.77
CA ASP A 183 27.76 -11.14 30.99
C ASP A 183 29.10 -11.86 30.74
N PHE A 184 30.02 -11.21 30.01
CA PHE A 184 31.45 -11.57 30.08
C PHE A 184 32.39 -10.43 29.68
N GLY A 185 33.40 -10.15 30.52
CA GLY A 185 34.63 -9.50 30.07
C GLY A 185 34.78 -7.99 30.26
N SER A 186 34.68 -7.50 31.50
CA SER A 186 35.37 -6.25 31.86
C SER A 186 36.89 -6.50 31.92
N SER A 187 37.61 -6.17 30.86
CA SER A 187 39.08 -6.08 30.89
C SER A 187 39.52 -4.80 30.20
N SER A 188 39.99 -3.87 31.02
CA SER A 188 40.81 -2.74 30.62
C SER A 188 42.02 -3.20 29.81
N ASP A 189 42.34 -2.48 28.74
CA ASP A 189 43.73 -2.12 28.52
C ASP A 189 43.88 -0.80 27.75
N SER A 190 44.96 -0.09 28.05
CA SER A 190 45.20 1.29 27.62
C SER A 190 46.60 1.46 27.03
N SER A 191 46.68 1.70 25.73
CA SER A 191 47.88 2.19 25.02
C SER A 191 47.45 2.70 23.65
N SER A 192 47.34 4.00 23.40
CA SER A 192 48.42 5.00 23.22
C SER A 192 49.03 5.00 21.81
N ASN A 193 48.95 6.18 21.20
CA ASN A 193 49.93 6.81 20.30
C ASN A 193 49.95 6.53 18.78
N ASP A 194 50.50 7.56 18.14
CA ASP A 194 50.99 7.75 16.77
C ASP A 194 49.89 7.79 15.67
N SER A 195 49.58 8.92 15.03
CA SER A 195 50.37 10.01 14.39
C SER A 195 50.86 9.66 12.99
N ASP A 196 50.70 10.63 12.08
CA ASP A 196 51.14 10.58 10.68
C ASP A 196 50.43 9.45 9.87
N ASP A 197 50.34 9.41 8.54
CA ASP A 197 50.38 10.44 7.49
C ASP A 197 49.32 9.96 6.44
N LEU A 198 49.11 10.46 5.22
CA LEU A 198 49.80 11.44 4.38
C LEU A 198 48.74 12.10 3.47
N SER A 199 48.93 13.36 3.11
CA SER A 199 48.23 13.96 1.98
C SER A 199 48.65 13.30 0.66
N ASP A 200 47.76 12.59 -0.04
CA ASP A 200 47.73 12.58 -1.52
C ASP A 200 46.62 11.68 -2.08
N LEU A 201 45.73 12.27 -2.87
CA LEU A 201 45.55 11.93 -4.30
C LEU A 201 44.40 12.74 -4.89
N LYS A 202 44.75 13.76 -5.67
CA LYS A 202 43.85 14.34 -6.66
C LYS A 202 43.86 13.46 -7.91
N LEU A 203 42.69 13.21 -8.49
CA LEU A 203 42.45 13.18 -9.94
C LEU A 203 40.94 13.33 -10.21
#